data_AF-L8EVZ0-F1
#
_entry.id   AF-L8EVZ0-F1
#
_cell.length_a   1.000
_cell.length_b   1.000
_cell.length_c   1.000
_cell.angle_alpha   90.00
_cell.angle_beta   90.00
_cell.angle_gamma   90.00
#
_symmetry.space_group_name_H-M   'P 1'
#
loop_
_entity.id
_entity.type
_entity.pdbx_description
1 polymer ?
#
loop_
_entity_poly.entity_id
_entity_poly.type
_entity_poly.pdbx_seq_one_letter_code
_entity_poly.pdbx_strand_id
1 'polypeptide(L)'
;MATAIETTAQVRDPRDYVTREVWDRQIQLLMRDHPVDEVMANRLFGAAVSYLITAMEKWGRHLELCAGRLVDLAVHNFILDTKHYRDFCHRHFGGKFLEHIPEIAFKYDGSVERTAKVIADAGFEVDWKLWERDYAACGPCRPGEECH
;
A
#
# COMPACT_ATOMS: atom_id res chain seq x y z
N MET A 1 4.51 21.84 -38.20
CA MET A 1 4.74 20.49 -37.65
C MET A 1 5.25 20.68 -36.23
N ALA A 2 4.36 20.66 -35.24
CA ALA A 2 4.72 20.82 -33.83
C ALA A 2 4.98 19.42 -33.26
N THR A 3 6.20 19.17 -32.82
CA THR A 3 6.60 17.92 -32.19
C THR A 3 5.98 17.87 -30.79
N ALA A 4 5.06 16.94 -30.57
CA ALA A 4 4.55 16.66 -29.23
C ALA A 4 5.70 16.09 -28.39
N ILE A 5 6.02 16.77 -27.29
CA ILE A 5 6.90 16.22 -26.26
C ILE A 5 6.05 15.18 -25.54
N GLU A 6 6.30 13.90 -25.79
CA GLU A 6 5.79 12.82 -24.95
C GLU A 6 6.44 12.95 -23.57
N THR A 7 5.73 13.60 -22.65
CA THR A 7 6.06 13.54 -21.23
C THR A 7 5.74 12.13 -20.77
N THR A 8 6.71 11.22 -20.84
CA THR A 8 6.62 9.95 -20.12
C THR A 8 6.54 10.29 -18.63
N ALA A 9 5.36 10.16 -18.03
CA ALA A 9 5.17 10.40 -16.62
C ALA A 9 6.17 9.52 -15.85
N GLN A 10 7.03 10.15 -15.05
CA GLN A 10 7.99 9.43 -14.23
C GLN A 10 7.23 8.58 -13.21
N VAL A 11 7.51 7.28 -13.20
CA VAL A 11 6.94 6.35 -12.22
C VAL A 11 7.40 6.75 -10.82
N ARG A 12 6.46 6.85 -9.89
CA ARG A 12 6.71 7.23 -8.48
C ARG A 12 7.41 6.07 -7.76
N ASP A 13 8.49 6.37 -7.05
CA ASP A 13 9.15 5.37 -6.19
C ASP A 13 8.52 5.42 -4.78
N PRO A 14 8.01 4.30 -4.23
CA PRO A 14 7.53 4.25 -2.85
C PRO A 14 8.58 4.69 -1.82
N ARG A 15 9.88 4.55 -2.12
CA ARG A 15 10.96 4.98 -1.23
C ARG A 15 10.98 6.49 -0.99
N ASP A 16 10.41 7.28 -1.90
CA ASP A 16 10.36 8.74 -1.76
C ASP A 16 9.37 9.19 -0.65
N TYR A 17 8.53 8.29 -0.15
CA TYR A 17 7.47 8.59 0.82
C TYR A 17 7.86 8.29 2.27
N VAL A 18 8.99 7.64 2.51
CA VAL A 18 9.53 7.36 3.85
C VAL A 18 11.02 7.68 3.89
N THR A 19 11.59 7.90 5.07
CA THR A 19 13.04 8.08 5.15
C THR A 19 13.74 6.73 5.00
N ARG A 20 15.02 6.75 4.61
CA ARG A 20 15.84 5.52 4.51
C ARG A 20 15.86 4.75 5.83
N GLU A 21 15.96 5.44 6.96
CA GLU A 21 16.00 4.83 8.28
C GLU A 21 14.68 4.10 8.60
N VAL A 22 13.54 4.69 8.22
CA VAL A 22 12.23 4.04 8.37
C VAL A 22 12.14 2.84 7.44
N TRP A 23 12.57 2.96 6.19
CA TRP A 23 12.58 1.86 5.24
C TRP A 23 13.37 0.67 5.78
N ASP A 24 14.66 0.86 6.09
CA ASP A 24 15.55 -0.19 6.56
C ASP A 24 15.02 -0.82 7.85
N ARG A 25 14.43 -0.02 8.75
CA ARG A 25 13.78 -0.50 9.96
C ARG A 25 12.57 -1.41 9.66
N GLN A 26 11.69 -1.03 8.74
CA GLN A 26 10.51 -1.84 8.40
C GLN A 26 10.91 -3.17 7.76
N ILE A 27 11.97 -3.19 6.93
CA ILE A 27 12.53 -4.42 6.38
C ILE A 27 12.97 -5.38 7.50
N GLN A 28 13.71 -4.88 8.48
CA GLN A 28 14.18 -5.70 9.61
C GLN A 28 13.01 -6.23 10.46
N LEU A 29 11.97 -5.42 10.70
CA LEU A 29 10.79 -5.84 11.44
C LEU A 29 10.01 -6.94 10.67
N LEU A 30 9.83 -6.77 9.36
CA LEU A 30 9.17 -7.77 8.52
C LEU A 30 9.87 -9.12 8.54
N MET A 31 11.19 -9.14 8.39
CA MET A 31 11.99 -10.37 8.42
C MET A 31 12.01 -11.02 9.82
N ARG A 32 11.85 -10.23 10.88
CA ARG A 32 11.77 -10.73 12.26
C ARG A 32 10.44 -11.43 12.53
N ASP A 33 9.34 -10.83 12.08
CA ASP A 33 7.97 -11.25 12.47
C ASP A 33 7.33 -12.20 11.46
N HIS A 34 7.86 -12.27 10.23
CA HIS A 34 7.33 -13.10 9.15
C HIS A 34 8.44 -13.91 8.47
N PRO A 35 8.10 -15.09 7.91
CA PRO A 35 9.07 -15.96 7.22
C PRO A 35 9.37 -15.45 5.80
N VAL A 36 9.94 -14.25 5.70
CA VAL A 36 10.32 -13.59 4.45
C VAL A 36 11.79 -13.20 4.48
N ASP A 37 12.45 -13.25 3.33
CA ASP A 37 13.81 -12.73 3.17
C ASP A 37 13.80 -11.22 2.88
N GLU A 38 14.99 -10.62 2.82
CA GLU A 38 15.15 -9.19 2.56
C GLU A 38 14.56 -8.76 1.21
N VAL A 39 14.65 -9.62 0.19
CA VAL A 39 14.13 -9.34 -1.15
C VAL A 39 12.60 -9.26 -1.11
N MET A 40 11.95 -10.24 -0.50
CA MET A 40 10.50 -10.24 -0.34
C MET A 40 10.03 -9.12 0.59
N ALA A 41 10.74 -8.86 1.70
CA ALA A 41 10.42 -7.75 2.59
C ALA A 41 10.46 -6.40 1.87
N ASN A 42 11.45 -6.16 0.99
CA ASN A 42 11.51 -4.95 0.17
C ASN A 42 10.33 -4.81 -0.79
N ARG A 43 9.93 -5.92 -1.43
CA ARG A 43 8.77 -5.95 -2.34
C ARG A 43 7.46 -5.67 -1.58
N LEU A 44 7.27 -6.31 -0.44
CA LEU A 44 6.08 -6.15 0.41
C LEU A 44 5.97 -4.73 0.95
N PHE A 45 7.05 -4.19 1.49
CA PHE A 45 7.04 -2.85 2.06
C PHE A 45 6.85 -1.76 0.99
N GLY A 46 7.46 -1.92 -0.19
CA GLY A 46 7.19 -1.03 -1.32
C GLY A 46 5.72 -1.04 -1.74
N ALA A 47 5.12 -2.22 -1.87
CA ALA A 47 3.70 -2.35 -2.17
C ALA A 47 2.81 -1.73 -1.08
N ALA A 48 3.15 -1.90 0.20
CA ALA A 48 2.42 -1.31 1.32
C ALA A 48 2.47 0.23 1.29
N VAL A 49 3.64 0.82 1.01
CA VAL A 49 3.76 2.29 0.91
C VAL A 49 2.96 2.83 -0.27
N SER A 50 3.08 2.23 -1.47
CA SER A 50 2.29 2.63 -2.63
C SER A 50 0.79 2.51 -2.37
N TYR A 51 0.37 1.43 -1.71
CA TYR A 51 -1.01 1.23 -1.30
C TYR A 51 -1.52 2.32 -0.34
N LEU A 52 -0.79 2.59 0.76
CA LEU A 52 -1.19 3.57 1.76
C LEU A 52 -1.24 4.99 1.19
N ILE A 53 -0.25 5.38 0.39
CA ILE A 53 -0.28 6.68 -0.30
C ILE A 53 -1.50 6.78 -1.21
N THR A 54 -1.75 5.75 -2.01
CA THR A 54 -2.93 5.71 -2.90
C THR A 54 -4.23 5.80 -2.09
N ALA A 55 -4.33 5.08 -0.97
CA ALA A 55 -5.50 5.13 -0.10
C ALA A 55 -5.75 6.53 0.48
N MET A 56 -4.70 7.23 0.93
CA MET A 56 -4.81 8.60 1.43
C MET A 56 -5.19 9.60 0.31
N GLU A 57 -4.61 9.45 -0.89
CA GLU A 57 -4.91 10.33 -2.04
C GLU A 57 -6.31 10.12 -2.63
N LYS A 58 -6.84 8.90 -2.53
CA LYS A 58 -8.20 8.56 -3.00
C LYS A 58 -9.22 8.56 -1.86
N TRP A 59 -8.84 9.00 -0.66
CA TRP A 59 -9.75 9.11 0.47
C TRP A 59 -10.94 10.03 0.14
N GLY A 60 -12.12 9.67 0.61
CA GLY A 60 -13.40 10.32 0.30
C GLY A 60 -14.08 9.85 -1.00
N ARG A 61 -13.50 8.88 -1.72
CA ARG A 61 -14.01 8.40 -3.03
C ARG A 61 -14.73 7.06 -2.97
N HIS A 62 -14.82 6.42 -1.80
CA HIS A 62 -15.52 5.14 -1.61
C HIS A 62 -15.11 4.03 -2.60
N LEU A 63 -13.79 3.91 -2.87
CA LEU A 63 -13.25 2.92 -3.82
C LEU A 63 -13.09 1.51 -3.21
N GLU A 64 -13.29 1.36 -1.90
CA GLU A 64 -13.14 0.09 -1.17
C GLU A 64 -11.82 -0.63 -1.48
N LEU A 65 -10.70 0.06 -1.28
CA LEU A 65 -9.37 -0.47 -1.56
C LEU A 65 -9.03 -1.62 -0.60
N CYS A 66 -8.29 -2.62 -1.09
CA CYS A 66 -7.88 -3.83 -0.37
C CYS A 66 -6.48 -4.26 -0.81
N ALA A 67 -5.53 -4.37 0.14
CA ALA A 67 -4.12 -4.68 -0.14
C ALA A 67 -3.86 -6.15 -0.56
N GLY A 68 -4.77 -7.07 -0.21
CA GLY A 68 -4.52 -8.52 -0.33
C GLY A 68 -3.58 -9.03 0.77
N ARG A 69 -3.65 -10.32 1.09
CA ARG A 69 -3.06 -10.88 2.34
C ARG A 69 -1.57 -10.60 2.50
N LEU A 70 -0.76 -10.72 1.45
CA LEU A 70 0.67 -10.49 1.54
C LEU A 70 1.03 -9.05 1.85
N VAL A 71 0.50 -8.12 1.06
CA VAL A 71 0.79 -6.70 1.22
C VAL A 71 0.24 -6.22 2.56
N ASP A 72 -0.89 -6.78 3.00
CA ASP A 72 -1.50 -6.54 4.31
C ASP A 72 -0.55 -6.88 5.48
N LEU A 73 0.31 -7.91 5.35
CA LEU A 73 1.37 -8.17 6.36
C LEU A 73 2.30 -6.96 6.55
N ALA A 74 2.70 -6.33 5.45
CA ALA A 74 3.56 -5.14 5.51
C ALA A 74 2.82 -3.88 5.93
N VAL A 75 1.53 -3.76 5.60
CA VAL A 75 0.65 -2.71 6.12
C VAL A 75 0.53 -2.84 7.64
N HIS A 76 0.19 -4.02 8.16
CA HIS A 76 0.13 -4.30 9.61
C HIS A 76 1.45 -4.05 10.31
N ASN A 77 2.56 -4.54 9.75
CA ASN A 77 3.89 -4.32 10.31
C ASN A 77 4.18 -2.81 10.47
N PHE A 78 3.82 -2.00 9.47
CA PHE A 78 4.06 -0.56 9.55
C PHE A 78 3.16 0.13 10.57
N ILE A 79 1.87 -0.24 10.63
CA ILE A 79 0.91 0.29 11.63
C ILE A 79 1.37 0.00 13.06
N LEU A 80 1.93 -1.18 13.30
CA LEU A 80 2.47 -1.57 14.61
C LEU A 80 3.70 -0.73 15.01
N ASP A 81 4.45 -0.18 14.06
CA ASP A 81 5.40 0.90 14.32
C ASP A 81 4.68 2.26 14.40
N THR A 82 3.76 2.36 15.36
CA THR A 82 2.73 3.41 15.45
C THR A 82 3.31 4.83 15.39
N LYS A 83 4.53 5.04 15.94
CA LYS A 83 5.20 6.33 15.86
C LYS A 83 5.45 6.71 14.39
N HIS A 84 6.12 5.85 13.64
CA HIS A 84 6.50 6.13 12.26
C HIS A 84 5.28 6.13 11.33
N TYR A 85 4.29 5.26 11.59
CA TYR A 85 3.04 5.27 10.85
C TYR A 85 2.23 6.55 11.07
N ARG A 86 2.17 7.06 12.30
CA ARG A 86 1.52 8.34 12.60
C ARG A 86 2.22 9.51 11.93
N ASP A 87 3.55 9.55 11.99
CA ASP A 87 4.35 10.60 11.34
C ASP A 87 4.19 10.54 9.80
N PHE A 88 4.10 9.33 9.22
CA PHE A 88 3.82 9.10 7.81
C PHE A 88 2.43 9.60 7.39
N CYS A 89 1.37 9.23 8.12
CA CYS A 89 0.01 9.71 7.86
C CYS A 89 -0.06 11.23 7.96
N HIS A 90 0.53 11.81 9.02
CA HIS A 90 0.51 13.26 9.21
C HIS A 90 1.14 14.00 8.01
N ARG A 91 2.24 13.48 7.48
CA ARG A 91 2.93 14.05 6.32
C ARG A 91 2.13 13.96 5.03
N HIS A 92 1.52 12.81 4.75
CA HIS A 92 0.94 12.50 3.44
C HIS A 92 -0.58 12.61 3.38
N PHE A 93 -1.25 12.80 4.52
CA PHE A 93 -2.71 12.87 4.63
C PHE A 93 -3.22 14.21 5.16
N GLY A 94 -2.51 15.30 4.87
CA GLY A 94 -2.91 16.65 5.31
C GLY A 94 -3.05 16.76 6.83
N GLY A 95 -2.16 16.10 7.57
CA GLY A 95 -2.14 16.11 9.03
C GLY A 95 -3.08 15.10 9.71
N LYS A 96 -3.91 14.37 8.95
CA LYS A 96 -4.84 13.35 9.48
C LYS A 96 -4.13 12.02 9.76
N PHE A 97 -4.85 11.11 10.41
CA PHE A 97 -4.43 9.72 10.64
C PHE A 97 -5.33 8.79 9.82
N LEU A 98 -4.73 7.87 9.06
CA LEU A 98 -5.48 6.87 8.30
C LEU A 98 -5.79 5.68 9.22
N GLU A 99 -7.05 5.57 9.63
CA GLU A 99 -7.51 4.54 10.57
C GLU A 99 -7.52 3.15 9.94
N HIS A 100 -7.11 2.14 10.73
CA HIS A 100 -7.28 0.74 10.38
C HIS A 100 -8.53 0.22 11.06
N ILE A 101 -9.48 -0.29 10.29
CA ILE A 101 -10.65 -0.96 10.84
C ILE A 101 -10.72 -2.34 10.19
N PRO A 102 -10.12 -3.36 10.82
CA PRO A 102 -10.16 -4.71 10.29
C PRO A 102 -11.59 -5.27 10.38
N GLU A 103 -11.99 -5.99 9.36
CA GLU A 103 -13.20 -6.81 9.36
C GLU A 103 -12.98 -8.16 10.02
N ILE A 104 -14.09 -8.79 10.39
CA ILE A 104 -14.06 -10.16 10.90
C ILE A 104 -14.02 -11.16 9.73
N ALA A 105 -14.68 -10.83 8.61
CA ALA A 105 -14.76 -11.70 7.43
C ALA A 105 -13.87 -11.19 6.30
N PHE A 106 -13.15 -12.12 5.67
CA PHE A 106 -12.46 -11.84 4.41
C PHE A 106 -13.49 -11.72 3.28
N LYS A 107 -13.25 -10.76 2.38
CA LYS A 107 -14.03 -10.63 1.14
C LYS A 107 -13.35 -11.38 0.00
N TYR A 108 -14.14 -11.73 -1.00
CA TYR A 108 -13.69 -12.46 -2.19
C TYR A 108 -14.37 -11.90 -3.44
N ASP A 109 -14.26 -10.59 -3.64
CA ASP A 109 -15.05 -9.79 -4.60
C ASP A 109 -14.21 -9.12 -5.70
N GLY A 110 -12.92 -9.48 -5.80
CA GLY A 110 -11.98 -8.90 -6.78
C GLY A 110 -11.46 -7.50 -6.42
N SER A 111 -11.70 -7.00 -5.20
CA SER A 111 -11.21 -5.69 -4.73
C SER A 111 -9.68 -5.56 -4.75
N VAL A 112 -8.92 -6.64 -4.53
CA VAL A 112 -7.45 -6.64 -4.61
C VAL A 112 -6.96 -6.28 -6.02
N GLU A 113 -7.53 -6.90 -7.05
CA GLU A 113 -7.18 -6.59 -8.44
C GLU A 113 -7.53 -5.14 -8.79
N ARG A 114 -8.73 -4.67 -8.38
CA ARG A 114 -9.13 -3.27 -8.59
C ARG A 114 -8.16 -2.31 -7.90
N THR A 115 -7.72 -2.65 -6.69
CA THR A 115 -6.76 -1.84 -5.93
C THR A 115 -5.41 -1.75 -6.63
N ALA A 116 -4.88 -2.87 -7.14
CA ALA A 116 -3.64 -2.88 -7.92
C ALA A 116 -3.73 -1.95 -9.14
N LYS A 117 -4.87 -1.94 -9.84
CA LYS A 117 -5.11 -1.01 -10.96
C LYS A 117 -5.16 0.45 -10.50
N VAL A 118 -5.82 0.75 -9.38
CA VAL A 118 -5.87 2.11 -8.82
C VAL A 118 -4.47 2.60 -8.41
N ILE A 119 -3.61 1.72 -7.91
CA ILE A 119 -2.20 2.04 -7.59
C ILE A 119 -1.40 2.35 -8.86
N ALA A 120 -1.58 1.54 -9.92
CA ALA A 120 -0.95 1.80 -11.21
C ALA A 120 -1.40 3.16 -11.79
N ASP A 121 -2.70 3.46 -11.73
CA ASP A 121 -3.28 4.74 -12.16
C ASP A 121 -2.80 5.92 -11.28
N ALA A 122 -2.39 5.66 -10.04
CA ALA A 122 -1.77 6.65 -9.16
C ALA A 122 -0.29 6.89 -9.49
N GLY A 123 0.27 6.19 -10.47
CA GLY A 123 1.62 6.39 -11.01
C GLY A 123 2.71 5.56 -10.33
N PHE A 124 2.36 4.54 -9.55
CA PHE A 124 3.32 3.62 -8.94
C PHE A 124 3.53 2.37 -9.81
N GLU A 125 4.72 1.78 -9.73
CA GLU A 125 4.95 0.44 -10.26
C GLU A 125 4.21 -0.62 -9.43
N VAL A 126 3.57 -1.57 -10.10
CA VAL A 126 2.85 -2.66 -9.45
C VAL A 126 3.58 -3.98 -9.74
N ASP A 127 3.97 -4.67 -8.69
CA ASP A 127 4.44 -6.05 -8.77
C ASP A 127 3.24 -6.98 -9.00
N TRP A 128 2.82 -7.12 -10.25
CA TRP A 128 1.60 -7.88 -10.59
C TRP A 128 1.62 -9.31 -10.06
N LYS A 129 2.77 -9.98 -10.04
CA LYS A 129 2.89 -11.35 -9.50
C LYS A 129 2.62 -11.41 -8.00
N LEU A 130 3.02 -10.38 -7.26
CA LEU A 130 2.74 -10.26 -5.84
C LEU A 130 1.24 -10.11 -5.58
N TRP A 131 0.59 -9.22 -6.34
CA TRP A 131 -0.84 -8.91 -6.18
C TRP A 131 -1.75 -10.04 -6.70
N GLU A 132 -1.42 -10.63 -7.85
CA GLU A 132 -2.15 -11.76 -8.47
C GLU A 132 -2.31 -12.97 -7.55
N ARG A 133 -1.31 -13.21 -6.70
CA ARG A 133 -1.32 -14.32 -5.74
C ARG A 133 -2.55 -14.31 -4.83
N ASP A 134 -3.02 -13.12 -4.47
CA ASP A 134 -4.10 -12.92 -3.52
C ASP A 134 -5.35 -12.33 -4.21
N TYR A 135 -5.45 -12.31 -5.55
CA TYR A 135 -6.64 -11.85 -6.29
C TYR A 135 -7.92 -12.55 -5.85
N ALA A 136 -7.80 -13.85 -5.54
CA ALA A 136 -8.89 -14.68 -5.06
C ALA A 136 -8.97 -14.75 -3.53
N ALA A 137 -8.22 -13.94 -2.78
CA ALA A 137 -8.23 -13.88 -1.32
C ALA A 137 -7.97 -12.43 -0.83
N CYS A 138 -9.01 -11.58 -0.83
CA CYS A 138 -8.90 -10.22 -0.28
C CYS A 138 -8.81 -10.25 1.24
N GLY A 139 -8.12 -9.26 1.81
CA GLY A 139 -8.00 -8.97 3.23
C GLY A 139 -9.33 -8.58 3.89
N PRO A 140 -9.36 -8.47 5.22
CA PRO A 140 -10.58 -8.18 5.94
C PRO A 140 -10.76 -6.65 6.06
N CYS A 141 -11.31 -5.98 5.04
CA CYS A 141 -11.65 -4.53 5.11
C CYS A 141 -13.16 -4.31 4.86
N ARG A 142 -13.79 -3.36 5.57
CA ARG A 142 -15.27 -3.21 5.69
C ARG A 142 -15.96 -2.67 4.45
N PRO A 143 -17.08 -3.26 3.97
CA PRO A 143 -17.83 -2.69 2.84
C PRO A 143 -18.48 -1.36 3.25
N GLY A 144 -18.30 -0.34 2.40
CA GLY A 144 -18.78 1.02 2.61
C GLY A 144 -17.89 1.90 3.50
N GLU A 145 -16.78 1.40 4.03
CA GLU A 145 -15.87 2.19 4.89
C GLU A 145 -14.54 2.46 4.20
N GLU A 146 -13.97 3.63 4.47
CA GLU A 146 -12.70 4.07 3.89
C GLU A 146 -11.53 3.65 4.75
N CYS A 147 -11.35 2.33 4.84
CA CYS A 147 -10.24 1.72 5.57
C CYS A 147 -9.16 1.26 4.59
N HIS A 148 -7.95 1.13 5.12
CA HIS A 148 -6.84 0.50 4.43
C HIS A 148 -6.82 -1.02 4.69
#